data_AF-A0ABD4RXY9-F1
#
_entry.id   AF-A0ABD4RXY9-F1
#
_cell.length_a   1.000
_cell.length_b   1.000
_cell.length_c   1.000
_cell.angle_alpha   90.00
_cell.angle_beta   90.00
_cell.angle_gamma   90.00
#
_symmetry.space_group_name_H-M   'P 1'
#
loop_
_entity.id
_entity.type
_entity.pdbx_description
1 polymer ?
#
loop_
_entity_poly.entity_id
_entity_poly.type
_entity_poly.pdbx_seq_one_letter_code
_entity_poly.pdbx_strand_id
1 'polypeptide(L)'
;MLNDSRKIEKLLLDKIFTDESEVDYETVKKECKELLKEKYTDGKVSGVINKLVKNNVIIRTERGIYKKNCLHINDVDIEQIVKSIFSKAILEINAEVSKINPFNLTEGEFKSLQKIKKDIIEIEEKFGL
;
A
#
# COMPACT_ATOMS: atom_id res chain seq x y z
N MET A 1 -26.08 -17.21 -7.67
CA MET A 1 -25.56 -17.93 -6.47
C MET A 1 -24.13 -17.47 -6.22
N LEU A 2 -23.76 -17.13 -4.98
CA LEU A 2 -22.36 -16.82 -4.63
C LEU A 2 -21.55 -18.13 -4.61
N ASN A 3 -20.40 -18.15 -5.29
CA ASN A 3 -19.42 -19.24 -5.16
C ASN A 3 -18.93 -19.30 -3.71
N ASP A 4 -18.80 -20.50 -3.16
CA ASP A 4 -18.31 -20.82 -1.82
C ASP A 4 -17.14 -19.95 -1.35
N SER A 5 -16.13 -19.71 -2.20
CA SER A 5 -14.97 -18.88 -1.82
C SER A 5 -15.38 -17.44 -1.52
N ARG A 6 -16.37 -16.89 -2.23
CA ARG A 6 -16.93 -15.56 -1.94
C ARG A 6 -17.80 -15.56 -0.69
N LYS A 7 -18.51 -16.65 -0.39
CA LYS A 7 -19.26 -16.79 0.87
C LYS A 7 -18.31 -16.76 2.07
N ILE A 8 -17.22 -17.53 2.00
CA ILE A 8 -16.18 -17.55 3.04
C ILE A 8 -15.55 -16.16 3.16
N GLU A 9 -15.11 -15.56 2.04
CA GLU A 9 -14.50 -14.22 2.04
C GLU A 9 -15.41 -13.18 2.72
N LYS A 10 -16.70 -13.16 2.39
CA LYS A 10 -17.67 -12.26 3.01
C LYS A 10 -17.82 -12.54 4.52
N LEU A 11 -17.93 -13.81 4.93
CA LEU A 11 -18.02 -14.17 6.34
C LEU A 11 -16.78 -13.69 7.12
N LEU A 12 -15.59 -13.96 6.58
CA LEU A 12 -14.33 -13.59 7.21
C LEU A 12 -14.26 -12.07 7.45
N LEU A 13 -14.73 -11.24 6.53
CA LEU A 13 -14.66 -9.79 6.65
C LEU A 13 -15.80 -9.19 7.48
N ASP A 14 -17.01 -9.75 7.39
CA ASP A 14 -18.20 -9.21 8.06
C ASP A 14 -18.34 -9.67 9.52
N LYS A 15 -17.69 -10.79 9.89
CA LYS A 15 -17.90 -11.46 11.19
C LYS A 15 -16.63 -11.78 11.97
N ILE A 16 -15.55 -12.15 11.30
CA ILE A 16 -14.33 -12.61 11.98
C ILE A 16 -13.31 -11.46 12.11
N PHE A 17 -12.83 -10.96 10.98
CA PHE A 17 -11.89 -9.84 10.90
C PHE A 17 -12.65 -8.51 10.85
N THR A 18 -13.43 -8.24 11.89
CA THR A 18 -14.24 -7.01 11.98
C THR A 18 -13.41 -5.83 12.48
N ASP A 19 -12.48 -6.08 13.40
CA ASP A 19 -11.57 -5.11 14.01
C ASP A 19 -10.10 -5.58 13.93
N GLU A 20 -9.20 -4.90 14.65
CA GLU A 20 -7.76 -5.21 14.69
C GLU A 20 -7.39 -6.37 15.62
N SER A 21 -8.38 -7.05 16.21
CA SER A 21 -8.12 -8.18 17.10
C SER A 21 -7.45 -9.32 16.36
N GLU A 22 -6.54 -9.97 17.07
CA GLU A 22 -5.88 -11.17 16.58
C GLU A 22 -6.82 -12.37 16.68
N VAL A 23 -6.90 -13.14 15.59
CA VAL A 23 -7.71 -14.34 15.48
C VAL A 23 -6.84 -15.49 15.00
N ASP A 24 -6.88 -16.60 15.71
CA ASP A 24 -6.16 -17.81 15.31
C ASP A 24 -6.91 -18.60 14.24
N TYR A 25 -6.17 -19.38 13.46
CA TYR A 25 -6.69 -20.17 12.33
C TYR A 25 -7.74 -21.21 12.74
N GLU A 26 -7.62 -21.80 13.93
CA GLU A 26 -8.56 -22.83 14.38
C GLU A 26 -9.90 -22.19 14.78
N THR A 27 -9.88 -20.98 15.37
CA THR A 27 -11.08 -20.16 15.56
C THR A 27 -11.73 -19.82 14.23
N VAL A 28 -10.96 -19.35 13.24
CA VAL A 28 -11.49 -19.06 11.88
C VAL A 28 -12.19 -20.28 11.29
N LYS A 29 -11.57 -21.46 11.38
CA LYS A 29 -12.14 -22.72 10.89
C LYS A 29 -13.42 -23.10 11.61
N LYS A 30 -13.43 -22.99 12.95
CA LYS A 30 -14.59 -23.31 13.78
C LYS A 30 -15.78 -22.43 13.40
N GLU A 31 -15.56 -21.12 13.35
CA GLU A 31 -16.62 -20.17 12.98
C GLU A 31 -17.12 -20.36 11.55
N CYS A 32 -16.23 -20.64 10.60
CA CYS A 32 -16.64 -20.95 9.22
C CYS A 32 -17.56 -22.19 9.17
N LYS A 33 -17.27 -23.23 9.96
CA LYS A 33 -18.10 -24.45 10.03
C LYS A 33 -19.45 -24.18 10.70
N GLU A 34 -19.46 -23.41 11.79
CA GLU A 34 -20.67 -23.09 12.55
C GLU A 34 -21.61 -22.14 11.79
N LEU A 35 -21.08 -21.06 11.22
CA LEU A 35 -21.88 -19.98 10.63
C LEU A 35 -22.40 -20.32 9.25
N LEU A 36 -21.62 -21.02 8.43
CA LEU A 36 -22.06 -21.38 7.08
C LEU A 36 -22.84 -22.70 7.06
N LYS A 37 -22.83 -23.48 8.14
CA LYS A 37 -23.51 -24.79 8.27
C LYS A 37 -23.22 -25.75 7.11
N GLU A 38 -22.12 -25.51 6.39
CA GLU A 38 -21.66 -26.23 5.20
C GLU A 38 -20.31 -26.87 5.54
N LYS A 39 -20.07 -28.11 5.09
CA LYS A 39 -18.77 -28.78 5.27
C LYS A 39 -17.76 -28.23 4.26
N TYR A 40 -17.15 -27.08 4.55
CA TYR A 40 -15.97 -26.65 3.78
C TYR A 40 -14.74 -27.45 4.20
N THR A 41 -13.92 -27.77 3.20
CA THR A 41 -12.60 -28.36 3.46
C THR A 41 -11.68 -27.32 4.09
N ASP A 42 -10.83 -27.75 5.01
CA ASP A 42 -9.81 -26.89 5.63
C ASP A 42 -8.94 -26.20 4.55
N GLY A 43 -8.67 -26.89 3.43
CA GLY A 43 -7.95 -26.32 2.29
C GLY A 43 -8.65 -25.14 1.62
N LYS A 44 -9.99 -25.10 1.60
CA LYS A 44 -10.74 -24.00 0.98
C LYS A 44 -10.69 -22.74 1.85
N VAL A 45 -10.85 -22.89 3.17
CA VAL A 45 -10.71 -21.79 4.13
C VAL A 45 -9.29 -21.24 4.09
N SER A 46 -8.27 -22.11 4.13
CA SER A 46 -6.86 -21.69 3.99
C SER A 46 -6.60 -20.95 2.67
N GLY A 47 -7.16 -21.42 1.56
CA GLY A 47 -7.03 -20.76 0.26
C GLY A 47 -7.59 -19.33 0.26
N VAL A 48 -8.73 -19.10 0.92
CA VAL A 48 -9.32 -17.76 1.03
C VAL A 48 -8.49 -16.86 1.96
N ILE A 49 -8.03 -17.36 3.10
CA ILE A 49 -7.14 -16.62 4.00
C ILE A 49 -5.86 -16.21 3.28
N ASN A 50 -5.22 -17.13 2.56
CA ASN A 50 -4.00 -16.85 1.79
C ASN A 50 -4.24 -15.78 0.72
N LYS A 51 -5.41 -15.78 0.07
CA LYS A 51 -5.82 -14.73 -0.86
C LYS A 51 -5.98 -13.38 -0.15
N LEU A 52 -6.63 -13.34 1.01
CA LEU A 52 -6.81 -12.12 1.80
C LEU A 52 -5.49 -11.54 2.30
N VAL A 53 -4.55 -12.40 2.73
CA VAL A 53 -3.18 -12.01 3.09
C VAL A 53 -2.44 -11.46 1.88
N LYS A 54 -2.48 -12.15 0.74
CA LYS A 54 -1.84 -11.68 -0.49
C LYS A 54 -2.37 -10.32 -0.95
N ASN A 55 -3.65 -10.07 -0.72
CA ASN A 55 -4.31 -8.80 -1.04
C ASN A 55 -4.17 -7.75 0.06
N ASN A 56 -3.38 -8.00 1.11
CA ASN A 56 -3.20 -7.11 2.26
C ASN A 56 -4.53 -6.70 2.93
N VAL A 57 -5.57 -7.54 2.89
CA VAL A 57 -6.83 -7.28 3.60
C VAL A 57 -6.72 -7.69 5.06
N ILE A 58 -5.95 -8.74 5.32
CA ILE A 58 -5.56 -9.20 6.65
C ILE A 58 -4.05 -9.41 6.66
N ILE A 59 -3.43 -9.32 7.82
CA ILE A 59 -2.01 -9.60 8.00
C ILE A 59 -1.81 -10.75 8.96
N ARG A 60 -0.76 -11.52 8.73
CA ARG A 60 -0.33 -12.60 9.61
C ARG A 60 0.65 -12.04 10.62
N THR A 61 0.29 -12.02 11.90
CA THR A 61 1.17 -11.54 12.97
C THR A 61 2.11 -12.64 13.45
N GLU A 62 1.58 -13.85 13.60
CA GLU A 62 2.35 -15.04 13.97
C GLU A 62 1.92 -16.28 13.19
N ARG A 63 2.55 -17.43 13.48
CA ARG A 63 2.20 -18.69 12.82
C ARG A 63 0.76 -19.10 13.15
N GLY A 64 -0.16 -18.79 12.23
CA GLY A 64 -1.57 -19.17 12.37
C GLY A 64 -2.41 -18.11 13.08
N ILE A 65 -1.85 -16.93 13.36
CA ILE A 65 -2.56 -15.79 13.94
C ILE A 65 -2.65 -14.69 12.87
N TYR A 66 -3.86 -14.16 12.69
CA TYR A 66 -4.19 -13.16 11.68
C TYR A 66 -4.96 -12.01 12.32
N LYS A 67 -4.81 -10.80 11.78
CA LYS A 67 -5.65 -9.64 12.14
C LYS A 67 -6.03 -8.85 10.90
N LYS A 68 -7.11 -8.07 10.98
CA LYS A 68 -7.50 -7.17 9.89
C LYS A 68 -6.38 -6.17 9.60
N ASN A 69 -6.10 -5.95 8.32
CA ASN A 69 -5.22 -4.86 7.94
C ASN A 69 -6.04 -3.58 7.87
N CYS A 70 -5.91 -2.74 8.89
CA CYS A 70 -6.58 -1.45 8.98
C CYS A 70 -5.70 -0.30 8.46
N LEU A 71 -4.66 -0.59 7.66
CA LEU A 71 -4.06 0.43 6.81
C LEU A 71 -5.10 0.88 5.79
N HIS A 72 -5.97 1.78 6.22
CA HIS A 72 -6.82 2.54 5.33
C HIS A 72 -5.89 3.36 4.45
N ILE A 73 -5.84 3.04 3.16
CA ILE A 73 -5.26 3.93 2.15
C ILE A 73 -5.89 5.33 2.21
N ASN A 74 -7.08 5.47 2.82
CA ASN A 74 -7.71 6.76 3.10
C ASN A 74 -7.15 7.50 4.32
N ASP A 75 -6.47 6.81 5.24
CA ASP A 75 -5.82 7.43 6.43
C ASP A 75 -4.36 7.78 6.16
N VAL A 76 -3.75 7.14 5.15
CA VAL A 76 -2.43 7.47 4.64
C VAL A 76 -2.62 8.37 3.43
N ASP A 77 -2.44 9.68 3.61
CA ASP A 77 -2.43 10.63 2.50
C ASP A 77 -1.17 10.41 1.64
N ILE A 78 -1.25 9.41 0.75
CA ILE A 78 -0.18 9.03 -0.17
C ILE A 78 0.20 10.24 -1.03
N GLU A 79 -0.77 11.07 -1.41
CA GLU A 79 -0.53 12.30 -2.15
C GLU A 79 0.36 13.25 -1.34
N GLN A 80 0.05 13.51 -0.07
CA GLN A 80 0.87 14.35 0.81
C GLN A 80 2.26 13.76 1.06
N ILE A 81 2.39 12.43 1.21
CA ILE A 81 3.68 11.76 1.37
C ILE A 81 4.53 11.95 0.10
N VAL A 82 3.94 11.72 -1.08
CA VAL A 82 4.62 11.89 -2.36
C VAL A 82 5.04 13.35 -2.56
N LYS A 83 4.17 14.31 -2.24
CA LYS A 83 4.52 15.75 -2.26
C LYS A 83 5.70 16.04 -1.35
N SER A 84 5.69 15.54 -0.11
CA SER A 84 6.79 15.72 0.86
C SER A 84 8.13 15.20 0.34
N ILE A 85 8.13 14.02 -0.32
CA ILE A 85 9.34 13.44 -0.92
C ILE A 85 9.86 14.32 -2.06
N PHE A 86 8.99 14.74 -2.98
CA PHE A 86 9.39 15.59 -4.09
C PHE A 86 9.90 16.95 -3.63
N SER A 87 9.24 17.61 -2.67
CA SER A 87 9.71 18.89 -2.12
C SER A 87 11.11 18.77 -1.54
N LYS A 88 11.41 17.71 -0.77
CA LYS A 88 12.76 17.49 -0.22
C LYS A 88 13.79 17.27 -1.32
N ALA A 89 13.49 16.40 -2.29
CA ALA A 89 14.39 16.13 -3.39
C ALA A 89 14.67 17.38 -4.24
N ILE A 90 13.64 18.19 -4.53
CA ILE A 90 13.78 19.43 -5.29
C ILE A 90 14.66 20.45 -4.54
N LEU A 91 14.47 20.59 -3.22
CA LEU A 91 15.32 21.47 -2.40
C LEU A 91 16.78 21.05 -2.46
N GLU A 92 17.07 19.76 -2.34
CA GLU A 92 18.44 19.23 -2.44
C GLU A 92 19.04 19.45 -3.84
N ILE A 93 18.27 19.17 -4.90
CA ILE A 93 18.72 19.40 -6.28
C ILE A 93 18.99 20.88 -6.53
N ASN A 94 18.10 21.78 -6.09
CA ASN A 94 18.29 23.23 -6.23
C ASN A 94 19.52 23.72 -5.47
N ALA A 95 19.79 23.17 -4.29
CA ALA A 95 21.00 23.47 -3.53
C ALA A 95 22.27 23.08 -4.32
N GLU A 96 22.31 21.90 -4.94
CA GLU A 96 23.44 21.49 -5.77
C GLU A 96 23.56 22.32 -7.06
N VAL A 97 22.45 22.56 -7.75
CA VAL A 97 22.38 23.39 -8.96
C VAL A 97 22.87 24.82 -8.69
N SER A 98 22.57 25.37 -7.51
CA SER A 98 22.98 26.74 -7.14
C SER A 98 24.50 26.91 -6.98
N LYS A 99 25.23 25.82 -6.74
CA LYS A 99 26.71 25.82 -6.63
C LYS A 99 27.40 25.90 -7.99
N ILE A 100 26.68 25.61 -9.07
CA ILE A 100 27.23 25.58 -10.42
C ILE A 100 27.41 27.00 -10.93
N ASN A 101 28.66 27.39 -11.21
CA ASN A 101 28.96 28.66 -11.87
C ASN A 101 28.70 28.53 -13.40
N PRO A 102 27.72 29.24 -13.97
CA PRO A 102 27.35 29.09 -15.38
C PRO A 102 28.46 29.49 -16.36
N PHE A 103 29.39 30.34 -15.93
CA PHE A 103 30.48 30.85 -16.79
C PHE A 103 31.59 29.82 -17.02
N ASN A 104 31.61 28.74 -16.25
CA ASN A 104 32.61 27.67 -16.38
C ASN A 104 32.08 26.45 -17.16
N LEU A 105 30.88 26.55 -17.73
CA LEU A 105 30.22 25.44 -18.42
C LEU A 105 30.51 25.48 -19.93
N THR A 106 30.68 24.30 -20.51
CA THR A 106 30.56 24.12 -21.96
C THR A 106 29.10 24.35 -22.40
N GLU A 107 28.89 24.58 -23.70
CA GLU A 107 27.54 24.79 -24.24
C GLU A 107 26.59 23.61 -23.95
N GLY A 108 27.11 22.37 -23.99
CA GLY A 108 26.34 21.17 -23.68
C GLY A 108 25.93 21.06 -22.22
N GLU A 109 26.84 21.42 -21.31
CA GLU A 109 26.56 21.44 -19.86
C GLU A 109 25.58 22.56 -19.50
N PHE A 110 25.71 23.73 -20.13
CA PHE A 110 24.76 24.83 -19.94
C PHE A 110 23.34 24.45 -20.39
N LYS A 111 23.20 23.80 -21.56
CA LYS A 111 21.91 23.26 -22.02
C LYS A 111 21.34 22.23 -21.06
N SER A 112 22.18 21.36 -20.51
CA SER A 112 21.76 20.36 -19.52
C SER A 112 21.28 21.00 -18.22
N LEU A 113 21.97 22.04 -17.75
CA LEU A 113 21.57 22.83 -16.58
C LEU A 113 20.21 23.52 -16.79
N GLN A 114 19.98 24.10 -17.96
CA GLN A 114 18.69 24.69 -18.30
C GLN A 114 17.57 23.64 -18.34
N LYS A 115 17.85 22.45 -18.86
CA LYS A 115 16.89 21.35 -18.86
C LYS A 115 16.51 20.92 -17.43
N ILE A 116 17.50 20.73 -16.55
CA ILE A 116 17.24 20.38 -15.14
C ILE A 116 16.32 21.42 -14.49
N LYS A 117 16.58 22.72 -14.69
CA LYS A 117 15.73 23.79 -14.16
C LYS A 117 14.30 23.72 -14.69
N LYS A 118 14.12 23.40 -15.98
CA LYS A 118 12.79 23.24 -16.59
C LYS A 118 12.05 22.03 -16.03
N ASP A 119 12.74 20.90 -15.91
CA ASP A 119 12.17 19.65 -15.39
C ASP A 119 11.73 19.82 -13.92
N ILE A 120 12.47 20.59 -13.11
CA ILE A 120 12.06 20.93 -11.73
C ILE A 120 10.74 21.71 -11.72
N ILE A 121 10.62 22.77 -12.52
CA ILE A 121 9.40 23.59 -12.61
C ILE A 121 8.20 22.73 -13.02
N GLU A 122 8.37 21.85 -14.01
CA GLU A 122 7.30 20.95 -14.46
C GLU A 122 6.86 19.97 -13.34
N ILE A 123 7.77 19.51 -12.49
CA ILE A 123 7.44 18.66 -11.33
C ILE A 123 6.69 19.48 -10.27
N GLU A 124 7.15 20.70 -9.95
CA GLU A 124 6.48 21.59 -9.00
C GLU A 124 5.03 21.90 -9.43
N GLU A 125 4.82 22.24 -10.70
CA GLU A 125 3.48 22.49 -11.26
C GLU A 125 2.58 21.25 -11.25
N LYS A 126 3.12 20.09 -11.66
CA LYS A 126 2.35 18.84 -11.75
C LYS A 126 1.88 18.34 -10.39
N PHE A 127 2.69 18.54 -9.35
CA PHE A 127 2.39 18.05 -8.00
C PHE A 127 1.89 19.16 -7.06
N GLY A 128 1.78 20.42 -7.53
CA GLY A 128 1.32 21.55 -6.72
C GLY A 128 2.17 21.76 -5.47
N LEU A 129 3.50 21.77 -5.66
CA LEU A 129 4.51 21.91 -4.61
C LEU A 129 4.83 23.37 -4.29
#